data_AF-A0A4R9GML5-F1
#
_entry.id   AF-A0A4R9GML5-F1
#
_cell.length_a   1.000
_cell.length_b   1.000
_cell.length_c   1.000
_cell.angle_alpha   90.00
_cell.angle_beta   90.00
_cell.angle_gamma   90.00
#
_symmetry.space_group_name_H-M   'P 1'
#
loop_
_entity.id
_entity.type
_entity.pdbx_description
1 polymer ?
#
loop_
_entity_poly.entity_id
_entity_poly.type
_entity_poly.pdbx_seq_one_letter_code
_entity_poly.pdbx_strand_id
1 'polypeptide(L)'
;MSSSIYNYFLDFSEFESYLKGRPFFGSGISAIPAFDSKTSDSAEATMEWSTKRGFRLELKHTEKVHLRKEWKETEWERKEDLFRFFPNPSEEIFFQALDKNRFHVLWKSERGIVFSGTLSRKNASLLHRIFAFFTLKR
;
A
#
# COMPACT_ATOMS: atom_id res chain seq x y z
N MET A 1 16.62 -25.00 11.38
CA MET A 1 15.92 -24.49 10.19
C MET A 1 16.16 -22.99 10.13
N SER A 2 16.94 -22.48 9.18
CA SER A 2 17.13 -21.04 9.05
C SER A 2 15.81 -20.41 8.62
N SER A 3 15.24 -19.55 9.46
CA SER A 3 14.19 -18.64 9.02
C SER A 3 14.85 -17.60 8.11
N SER A 4 15.06 -17.97 6.85
CA SER A 4 15.52 -17.03 5.84
C SER A 4 14.49 -15.91 5.78
N ILE A 5 14.88 -14.72 6.24
CA ILE A 5 14.06 -13.51 6.08
C ILE A 5 14.05 -13.27 4.58
N TYR A 6 12.92 -13.58 3.93
CA TYR A 6 12.76 -13.34 2.51
C TYR A 6 12.35 -11.88 2.33
N ASN A 7 13.20 -11.11 1.66
CA ASN A 7 12.79 -9.82 1.11
C ASN A 7 11.86 -10.09 -0.08
N TYR A 8 10.71 -9.42 -0.11
CA TYR A 8 9.71 -9.45 -1.15
C TYR A 8 10.03 -8.52 -2.33
N PHE A 9 10.76 -7.44 -2.08
CA PHE A 9 11.26 -6.56 -3.13
C PHE A 9 12.51 -5.79 -2.69
N LEU A 10 13.43 -5.55 -3.62
CA LEU A 10 14.66 -4.76 -3.44
C LEU A 10 14.73 -3.60 -4.46
N ASP A 11 14.06 -3.75 -5.60
CA ASP A 11 14.04 -2.78 -6.69
C ASP A 11 12.62 -2.49 -7.21
N PHE A 12 12.50 -1.56 -8.17
CA PHE A 12 11.21 -1.19 -8.72
C PHE A 12 10.54 -2.30 -9.52
N SER A 13 11.30 -3.18 -10.17
CA SER A 13 10.74 -4.28 -10.94
C SER A 13 10.08 -5.30 -10.02
N GLU A 14 10.75 -5.60 -8.91
CA GLU A 14 10.20 -6.46 -7.85
C GLU A 14 9.04 -5.80 -7.13
N PHE A 15 9.12 -4.50 -6.81
CA PHE A 15 8.01 -3.76 -6.20
C PHE A 15 6.79 -3.68 -7.14
N GLU A 16 7.00 -3.42 -8.43
CA GLU A 16 5.93 -3.51 -9.44
C GLU A 16 5.30 -4.90 -9.48
N SER A 17 6.14 -5.94 -9.53
CA SER A 17 5.67 -7.33 -9.51
C SER A 17 4.86 -7.61 -8.25
N TYR A 18 5.31 -7.09 -7.12
CA TYR A 18 4.61 -7.14 -5.86
C TYR A 18 3.28 -6.38 -5.94
N LEU A 19 3.15 -5.25 -6.62
CA LEU A 19 1.87 -4.52 -6.74
C LEU A 19 0.94 -5.01 -7.86
N LYS A 20 1.46 -5.78 -8.83
CA LYS A 20 0.68 -6.30 -9.96
C LYS A 20 -0.46 -7.21 -9.49
N GLY A 21 -1.54 -7.23 -10.28
CA GLY A 21 -2.72 -8.05 -10.04
C GLY A 21 -3.84 -7.26 -9.39
N ARG A 22 -4.13 -7.52 -8.10
CA ARG A 22 -5.25 -6.91 -7.38
C ARG A 22 -4.79 -5.74 -6.52
N PRO A 23 -5.62 -4.68 -6.40
CA PRO A 23 -5.37 -3.59 -5.46
C PRO A 23 -5.26 -4.10 -4.02
N PHE A 24 -4.43 -3.42 -3.26
CA PHE A 24 -4.40 -3.52 -1.81
C PHE A 24 -5.33 -2.48 -1.20
N PHE A 25 -5.99 -2.83 -0.11
CA PHE A 25 -6.84 -1.92 0.64
C PHE A 25 -6.73 -2.20 2.13
N GLY A 26 -7.02 -1.21 2.95
CA GLY A 26 -7.05 -1.36 4.39
C GLY A 26 -7.45 -0.07 5.08
N SER A 27 -7.75 -0.19 6.37
CA SER A 27 -7.99 0.93 7.25
C SER A 27 -6.77 1.19 8.13
N GLY A 28 -6.63 2.42 8.59
CA GLY A 28 -5.55 2.86 9.43
C GLY A 28 -5.97 4.01 10.34
N ILE A 29 -4.99 4.51 11.08
CA ILE A 29 -5.14 5.65 11.98
C ILE A 29 -4.54 6.91 11.35
N SER A 30 -5.09 8.06 11.73
CA SER A 30 -4.54 9.38 11.46
C SER A 30 -4.18 10.03 12.80
N ALA A 31 -3.07 10.76 12.84
CA ALA A 31 -2.63 11.53 14.00
C ALA A 31 -2.11 12.89 13.52
N ILE A 32 -3.05 13.72 13.06
CA ILE A 32 -2.83 15.13 12.73
C ILE A 32 -3.38 15.94 13.92
N PRO A 33 -2.59 16.85 14.54
CA PRO A 33 -3.07 17.71 15.61
C PRO A 33 -4.28 18.51 15.13
N ALA A 34 -5.43 18.25 15.76
CA ALA A 34 -6.67 18.91 15.45
C ALA A 34 -6.66 20.32 16.07
N PHE A 35 -6.73 21.37 15.24
CA PHE A 35 -7.31 22.64 15.69
C PHE A 35 -8.84 22.58 15.74
N ASP A 36 -9.46 21.58 15.08
CA ASP A 36 -10.89 21.31 15.15
C ASP A 36 -11.13 19.82 15.43
N SER A 37 -11.63 19.55 16.63
CA SER A 37 -11.86 18.24 17.21
C SER A 37 -13.05 17.50 16.56
N LYS A 38 -12.94 17.08 15.31
CA LYS A 38 -13.81 16.05 14.71
C LYS A 38 -13.07 15.36 13.59
N THR A 39 -12.45 14.22 13.88
CA THR A 39 -12.32 13.04 12.98
C THR A 39 -11.18 12.14 13.47
N SER A 40 -11.51 11.30 14.45
CA SER A 40 -10.84 10.02 14.66
C SER A 40 -11.46 8.98 13.71
N ASP A 41 -11.66 9.35 12.45
CA ASP A 41 -12.30 8.46 11.50
C ASP A 41 -11.21 7.61 10.88
N SER A 42 -11.41 6.30 10.91
CA SER A 42 -10.54 5.33 10.27
C SER A 42 -10.26 5.78 8.84
N ALA A 43 -9.03 6.14 8.53
CA ALA A 43 -8.66 6.48 7.16
C ALA A 43 -8.62 5.16 6.37
N GLU A 44 -9.30 5.07 5.22
CA GLU A 44 -9.20 3.95 4.30
C GLU A 44 -8.20 4.31 3.20
N ALA A 45 -7.24 3.42 2.96
CA ALA A 45 -6.28 3.56 1.87
C ALA A 45 -6.46 2.46 0.82
N THR A 46 -6.20 2.81 -0.43
CA THR A 46 -6.12 1.86 -1.56
C THR A 46 -4.83 2.09 -2.32
N MET A 47 -4.16 1.00 -2.71
CA MET A 47 -2.92 1.06 -3.48
C MET A 47 -2.93 0.06 -4.62
N GLU A 48 -2.53 0.50 -5.82
CA GLU A 48 -2.45 -0.35 -7.01
C GLU A 48 -1.33 0.09 -7.95
N TRP A 49 -0.83 -0.87 -8.73
CA TRP A 49 -0.01 -0.62 -9.92
C TRP A 49 -0.69 -1.24 -11.14
N SER A 50 -0.73 -0.50 -12.25
CA SER A 50 -1.15 -1.04 -13.54
C SER A 50 -0.30 -0.47 -14.67
N THR A 51 -0.03 -1.27 -15.70
CA THR A 51 0.75 -0.81 -16.86
C THR A 51 0.05 0.32 -17.64
N LYS A 52 -1.28 0.44 -17.52
CA LYS A 52 -2.07 1.50 -18.18
C LYS A 52 -2.13 2.81 -17.38
N ARG A 53 -2.24 2.74 -16.05
CA ARG A 53 -2.48 3.91 -15.18
C ARG A 53 -1.28 4.27 -14.28
N GLY A 54 -0.26 3.40 -14.25
CA GLY A 54 0.88 3.50 -13.35
C GLY A 54 0.52 3.20 -11.89
N PHE A 55 1.28 3.79 -10.97
CA PHE A 55 1.11 3.73 -9.53
C PHE A 55 -0.03 4.64 -9.07
N ARG A 56 -0.87 4.14 -8.16
CA ARG A 56 -1.90 4.90 -7.49
C ARG A 56 -1.93 4.55 -6.00
N LEU A 57 -1.84 5.58 -5.16
CA LEU A 57 -2.14 5.53 -3.73
C LEU A 57 -3.24 6.55 -3.43
N GLU A 58 -4.29 6.11 -2.75
CA GLU A 58 -5.47 6.92 -2.44
C GLU A 58 -5.86 6.78 -0.96
N LEU A 59 -6.17 7.89 -0.30
CA LEU A 59 -6.92 7.94 0.95
C LEU A 59 -8.34 8.41 0.65
N LYS A 60 -9.33 7.54 0.90
CA LYS A 60 -10.71 7.80 0.50
C LYS A 60 -11.34 8.95 1.28
N HIS A 61 -11.15 8.99 2.60
CA HIS A 61 -11.82 9.98 3.46
C HIS A 61 -11.27 11.40 3.29
N THR A 62 -10.01 11.53 2.93
CA THR A 62 -9.37 12.84 2.71
C THR A 62 -9.32 13.22 1.23
N GLU A 63 -9.88 12.39 0.34
CA GLU A 63 -9.79 12.49 -1.12
C GLU A 63 -8.34 12.73 -1.63
N LYS A 64 -7.36 12.22 -0.89
CA LYS A 64 -5.94 12.49 -1.15
C LYS A 64 -5.36 11.40 -2.03
N VAL A 65 -4.81 11.77 -3.18
CA VAL A 65 -4.34 10.83 -4.20
C VAL A 65 -2.93 11.18 -4.68
N HIS A 66 -2.11 10.15 -4.84
CA HIS A 66 -0.86 10.22 -5.60
C HIS A 66 -0.92 9.27 -6.79
N LEU A 67 -0.71 9.84 -7.98
CA LEU A 67 -0.61 9.12 -9.24
C LEU A 67 0.78 9.31 -9.83
N ARG A 68 1.36 8.23 -10.34
CA ARG A 68 2.60 8.26 -11.13
C ARG A 68 2.48 7.31 -12.30
N LYS A 69 2.67 7.81 -13.51
CA LYS A 69 2.63 6.97 -14.72
C LYS A 69 3.84 6.02 -14.79
N GLU A 70 4.99 6.49 -14.31
CA GLU A 70 6.29 5.82 -14.33
C GLU A 70 7.03 6.10 -13.02
N TRP A 71 8.01 5.26 -12.66
CA TRP A 71 8.87 5.51 -11.52
C TRP A 71 9.85 6.64 -11.81
N LYS A 72 10.00 7.56 -10.86
CA LYS A 72 11.02 8.60 -10.89
C LYS A 72 11.99 8.34 -9.76
N GLU A 73 13.19 7.88 -10.05
CA GLU A 73 14.14 7.46 -9.00
C GLU A 73 14.42 8.56 -7.98
N THR A 74 14.34 9.84 -8.36
CA THR A 74 14.54 10.99 -7.48
C THR A 74 13.46 11.15 -6.40
N GLU A 75 12.29 10.52 -6.57
CA GLU A 75 11.20 10.58 -5.61
C GLU A 75 11.20 9.39 -4.65
N TRP A 76 12.18 8.48 -4.72
CA TRP A 76 12.17 7.25 -3.95
C TRP A 76 13.52 6.91 -3.34
N GLU A 77 13.48 6.40 -2.12
CA GLU A 77 14.60 5.67 -1.52
C GLU A 77 14.20 4.22 -1.30
N ARG A 78 15.13 3.30 -1.55
CA ARG A 78 14.89 1.85 -1.52
C ARG A 78 15.85 1.21 -0.54
N LYS A 79 15.32 0.40 0.38
CA LYS A 79 16.12 -0.39 1.33
C LYS A 79 15.37 -1.67 1.66
N GLU A 80 15.80 -2.78 1.07
CA GLU A 80 15.13 -4.08 1.28
C GLU A 80 13.61 -3.95 1.06
N ASP A 81 12.80 -4.56 1.92
CA ASP A 81 11.33 -4.48 1.90
C ASP A 81 10.74 -3.11 2.26
N LEU A 82 11.57 -2.10 2.45
CA LEU A 82 11.18 -0.74 2.77
C LEU A 82 11.44 0.18 1.58
N PHE A 83 10.36 0.69 1.01
CA PHE A 83 10.41 1.78 0.03
C PHE A 83 9.92 3.07 0.70
N ARG A 84 10.67 4.15 0.52
CA ARG A 84 10.26 5.50 0.93
C ARG A 84 9.94 6.29 -0.33
N PHE A 85 8.81 6.96 -0.33
CA PHE A 85 8.30 7.77 -1.43
C PHE A 85 8.12 9.21 -0.95
N PHE A 86 8.70 10.12 -1.71
CA PHE A 86 8.69 11.57 -1.48
C PHE A 86 7.87 12.22 -2.60
N PRO A 87 6.53 12.18 -2.53
CA PRO A 87 5.68 12.71 -3.60
C PRO A 87 5.82 14.22 -3.78
N ASN A 88 6.24 14.93 -2.74
CA ASN A 88 6.53 16.37 -2.69
C ASN A 88 7.40 16.66 -1.44
N PRO A 89 7.89 17.90 -1.25
CA PRO A 89 8.76 18.25 -0.11
C PRO A 89 8.11 18.16 1.28
N SER A 90 6.78 18.19 1.38
CA SER A 90 6.05 18.23 2.66
C SER A 90 5.52 16.87 3.10
N GLU A 91 5.82 15.81 2.34
CA GLU A 91 5.24 14.48 2.53
C GLU A 91 6.27 13.37 2.35
N GLU A 92 6.09 12.33 3.14
CA GLU A 92 6.92 11.13 3.12
C GLU A 92 6.04 9.91 3.36
N ILE A 93 6.17 8.90 2.50
CA ILE A 93 5.35 7.70 2.55
C ILE A 93 6.25 6.47 2.58
N PHE A 94 6.08 5.63 3.59
CA PHE A 94 6.78 4.36 3.73
C PHE A 94 5.87 3.22 3.28
N PHE A 95 6.46 2.28 2.56
CA PHE A 95 5.86 1.01 2.18
C PHE A 95 6.75 -0.11 2.72
N GLN A 96 6.25 -0.87 3.69
CA GLN A 96 6.99 -1.99 4.30
C GLN A 96 6.26 -3.30 4.05
N ALA A 97 6.83 -4.21 3.27
CA ALA A 97 6.26 -5.54 3.12
C ALA A 97 6.18 -6.25 4.47
N LEU A 98 5.05 -6.91 4.74
CA LEU A 98 4.85 -7.77 5.92
C LEU A 98 4.77 -9.24 5.50
N ASP A 99 4.10 -9.50 4.38
CA ASP A 99 4.14 -10.76 3.65
C ASP A 99 3.70 -10.53 2.20
N LYS A 100 3.67 -11.56 1.35
CA LYS A 100 3.27 -11.48 -0.07
C LYS A 100 1.92 -10.78 -0.38
N ASN A 101 1.02 -10.70 0.60
CA ASN A 101 -0.34 -10.17 0.48
C ASN A 101 -0.62 -8.98 1.39
N ARG A 102 0.33 -8.56 2.22
CA ARG A 102 0.16 -7.48 3.19
C ARG A 102 1.39 -6.60 3.25
N PHE A 103 1.19 -5.30 3.26
CA PHE A 103 2.26 -4.36 3.60
C PHE A 103 1.71 -3.24 4.47
N HIS A 104 2.57 -2.67 5.31
CA HIS A 104 2.26 -1.50 6.12
C HIS A 104 2.55 -0.23 5.31
N VAL A 105 1.65 0.75 5.44
CA VAL A 105 1.83 2.11 4.92
C VAL A 105 1.89 3.07 6.08
N LEU A 106 2.92 3.90 6.10
CA LEU A 106 3.00 5.08 6.94
C LEU A 106 3.13 6.31 6.06
N TRP A 107 2.12 7.17 6.07
CA TRP A 107 2.11 8.44 5.36
C TRP A 107 2.23 9.59 6.36
N LYS A 108 3.36 10.29 6.28
CA LYS A 108 3.66 11.49 7.06
C LYS A 108 3.48 12.74 6.20
N SER A 109 3.07 13.80 6.85
CA SER A 109 3.12 15.18 6.35
C SER A 109 3.82 16.06 7.39
N GLU A 110 4.12 17.31 7.02
CA GLU A 110 4.57 18.34 7.97
C GLU A 110 3.65 18.50 9.19
N ARG A 111 2.35 18.18 9.03
CA ARG A 111 1.35 18.29 10.09
C ARG A 111 1.21 17.03 10.94
N GLY A 112 1.94 15.95 10.66
CA GLY A 112 1.83 14.69 11.41
C GLY A 112 1.46 13.49 10.52
N ILE A 113 0.87 12.47 11.13
CA ILE A 113 0.59 11.19 10.45
C ILE A 113 -0.75 11.29 9.72
N VAL A 114 -0.72 11.31 8.40
CA VAL A 114 -1.92 11.32 7.54
C VAL A 114 -2.59 9.94 7.54
N PHE A 115 -1.77 8.89 7.53
CA PHE A 115 -2.25 7.51 7.56
C PHE A 115 -1.16 6.59 8.14
N SER A 116 -1.56 5.65 8.99
CA SER A 116 -0.75 4.49 9.36
C SER A 116 -1.63 3.26 9.45
N GLY A 117 -1.34 2.23 8.66
CA GLY A 117 -2.18 1.04 8.60
C GLY A 117 -1.66 -0.05 7.69
N THR A 118 -2.25 -1.24 7.80
CA THR A 118 -1.89 -2.39 6.96
C THR A 118 -2.86 -2.50 5.78
N LEU A 119 -2.31 -2.54 4.57
CA LEU A 119 -3.09 -2.81 3.37
C LEU A 119 -2.94 -4.29 3.00
N SER A 120 -4.05 -4.93 2.67
CA SER A 120 -4.11 -6.33 2.27
C SER A 120 -4.67 -6.45 0.86
N ARG A 121 -4.17 -7.40 0.06
CA ARG A 121 -4.87 -7.77 -1.16
C ARG A 121 -6.22 -8.37 -0.82
N LYS A 122 -7.23 -8.14 -1.67
CA LYS A 122 -8.49 -8.89 -1.58
C LYS A 122 -8.16 -10.32 -1.96
N ASN A 123 -7.89 -11.16 -0.96
CA ASN A 123 -7.97 -12.59 -1.15
C ASN A 123 -9.32 -12.83 -1.82
N ALA A 124 -9.32 -13.53 -2.96
CA ALA A 124 -10.55 -14.12 -3.44
C ALA A 124 -11.12 -14.83 -2.21
N SER A 125 -12.28 -14.37 -1.73
CA SER A 125 -12.82 -14.81 -0.45
C SER A 125 -12.76 -16.33 -0.41
N LEU A 126 -12.60 -16.93 0.77
CA LEU A 126 -12.60 -18.39 0.93
C LEU A 126 -13.71 -19.09 0.10
N LEU A 127 -14.83 -18.40 -0.15
CA LEU A 127 -15.88 -18.81 -1.09
C LEU A 127 -15.40 -19.09 -2.53
N HIS A 128 -14.50 -18.28 -3.10
CA HIS A 128 -13.95 -18.52 -4.45
C HIS A 128 -13.09 -19.78 -4.53
N ARG A 129 -12.37 -20.14 -3.44
CA ARG A 129 -11.64 -21.42 -3.35
C ARG A 129 -12.61 -22.60 -3.24
N ILE A 130 -13.75 -22.42 -2.58
CA ILE A 130 -14.78 -23.45 -2.45
C ILE A 130 -15.53 -23.65 -3.79
N PHE A 131 -15.91 -22.58 -4.48
CA PHE A 131 -16.60 -22.68 -5.79
C PHE A 131 -15.71 -23.30 -6.89
N ALA A 132 -14.40 -23.02 -6.90
CA ALA A 132 -13.46 -23.65 -7.83
C ALA A 132 -13.30 -25.17 -7.61
N PHE A 133 -13.54 -25.66 -6.39
CA PHE A 133 -13.55 -27.10 -6.09
C PHE A 133 -14.81 -27.80 -6.61
N PHE A 134 -15.93 -27.08 -6.74
CA PHE A 134 -17.19 -27.65 -7.23
C PHE A 134 -17.35 -27.60 -8.75
N THR A 135 -16.59 -26.76 -9.46
CA THR A 135 -16.60 -26.71 -10.93
C THR A 135 -15.63 -27.67 -11.62
N LEU A 136 -14.74 -28.34 -10.86
CA LEU A 136 -13.85 -29.39 -11.39
C LEU A 136 -14.42 -30.82 -11.31
N LYS A 137 -15.68 -30.97 -10.88
CA LYS A 137 -16.43 -32.23 -10.96
C LYS A 137 -17.70 -32.05 -11.79
N ARG A 138 -17.53 -31.90 -13.11
CA ARG A 138 -18.56 -32.22 -14.10
C ARG A 138 -17.90 -32.75 -15.35
#